data_AF-A0A178LQI9-F1
#
_entry.id   AF-A0A178LQI9-F1
#
_cell.length_a   1.000
_cell.length_b   1.000
_cell.length_c   1.000
_cell.angle_alpha   90.00
_cell.angle_beta   90.00
_cell.angle_gamma   90.00
#
_symmetry.space_group_name_H-M   'P 1'
#
loop_
_entity.id
_entity.type
_entity.pdbx_description
1 polymer ?
#
loop_
_entity_poly.entity_id
_entity_poly.type
_entity_poly.pdbx_seq_one_letter_code
_entity_poly.pdbx_strand_id
1 'polypeptide(L)'
;MGRHQTQDTPAFRNRSTIRTTVLALAGLTVFVLAMVASYSGAFAKPTLHHLTVAVSAPAQFVDGLRDQTALTVNEVGDAAAARGQVLERTADTAFAVTQDGHMTVYVAGGGGRSVAAVAESVGRTTAERAGLTPVVEDVAPTSAGDPSGTVEFYAVIFISIGASLGAALLGRLMGSVRTPTTLALRTVSLAAFSAVLAGAVTVYIGPVLDALTGHPWQVFGVLWLYAMAVGGAVTGVAAAFGTAASIVLGLFLVVVGNAAAAGPVGRPLLSGFYSTFTAIVPQGSGVSLLRSISYFDGHGAATPLVTLAIWAASGCFLAVLATAARVNYRPLYERALLRPRLLSPTD
;
A
#
# COMPACT_ATOMS: atom_id res chain seq x y z
N MET A 1 22.01 -27.18 -57.77
CA MET A 1 22.05 -26.66 -56.38
C MET A 1 21.63 -25.19 -56.39
N GLY A 2 20.33 -24.91 -56.25
CA GLY A 2 19.79 -23.55 -56.16
C GLY A 2 19.25 -23.32 -54.76
N ARG A 3 19.93 -22.50 -53.96
CA ARG A 3 19.46 -22.05 -52.65
C ARG A 3 18.24 -21.15 -52.85
N HIS A 4 17.08 -21.57 -52.35
CA HIS A 4 15.96 -20.65 -52.13
C HIS A 4 16.33 -19.72 -50.97
N GLN A 5 16.79 -18.51 -51.28
CA GLN A 5 16.80 -17.40 -50.35
C GLN A 5 15.35 -16.93 -50.17
N THR A 6 14.71 -17.33 -49.08
CA THR A 6 13.56 -16.61 -48.54
C THR A 6 14.02 -15.19 -48.20
N GLN A 7 13.51 -14.21 -48.95
CA GLN A 7 13.71 -12.80 -48.64
C GLN A 7 13.00 -12.48 -47.32
N ASP A 8 13.77 -12.37 -46.25
CA ASP A 8 13.34 -11.77 -45.00
C ASP A 8 12.95 -10.32 -45.28
N THR A 9 11.65 -10.08 -45.44
CA THR A 9 11.12 -8.73 -45.58
C THR A 9 11.22 -8.07 -44.20
N PRO A 10 11.93 -6.94 -44.06
CA PRO A 10 12.13 -6.32 -42.75
C PRO A 10 10.78 -5.95 -42.13
N ALA A 11 10.59 -6.30 -40.85
CA ALA A 11 9.35 -6.18 -40.07
C ALA A 11 8.73 -4.76 -40.02
N PHE A 12 9.43 -3.75 -40.55
CA PHE A 12 9.08 -2.33 -40.53
C PHE A 12 8.04 -1.89 -41.58
N ARG A 13 7.49 -2.77 -42.42
CA ARG A 13 6.57 -2.37 -43.51
C ARG A 13 5.08 -2.62 -43.27
N ASN A 14 4.69 -3.13 -42.10
CA ASN A 14 3.29 -3.39 -41.80
C ASN A 14 2.67 -2.21 -41.00
N ARG A 15 1.71 -1.50 -41.60
CA ARG A 15 1.02 -0.36 -40.96
C ARG A 15 0.37 -0.74 -39.62
N SER A 16 -0.07 -1.99 -39.47
CA SER A 16 -0.60 -2.50 -38.20
C SER A 16 0.48 -2.62 -37.13
N THR A 17 1.67 -3.13 -37.47
CA THR A 17 2.82 -3.19 -36.55
C THR A 17 3.23 -1.80 -36.13
N ILE A 18 3.36 -0.85 -37.07
CA ILE A 18 3.71 0.55 -36.75
C ILE A 18 2.62 1.15 -35.84
N ARG A 19 1.34 1.01 -36.16
CA ARG A 19 0.23 1.51 -35.34
C ARG A 19 0.25 0.92 -33.94
N THR A 20 0.42 -0.40 -33.80
CA THR A 20 0.47 -1.07 -32.49
C THR A 20 1.67 -0.59 -31.69
N THR A 21 2.85 -0.47 -32.31
CA THR A 21 4.05 0.06 -31.66
C THR A 21 3.84 1.51 -31.21
N VAL A 22 3.27 2.38 -32.05
CA VAL A 22 2.97 3.77 -31.71
C VAL A 22 1.97 3.85 -30.55
N LEU A 23 0.91 3.05 -30.57
CA LEU A 23 -0.07 3.00 -29.48
C LEU A 23 0.55 2.49 -28.17
N ALA A 24 1.40 1.47 -28.23
CA ALA A 24 2.09 0.95 -27.06
C ALA A 24 3.06 1.99 -26.46
N LEU A 25 3.85 2.66 -27.31
CA LEU A 25 4.76 3.73 -26.87
C LEU A 25 4.00 4.94 -26.32
N ALA A 26 2.89 5.35 -26.96
CA ALA A 26 2.04 6.42 -26.45
C ALA A 26 1.42 6.06 -25.10
N GLY A 27 0.92 4.84 -24.95
CA GLY A 27 0.41 4.33 -23.67
C GLY A 27 1.47 4.32 -22.58
N LEU A 28 2.70 3.90 -22.90
CA LEU A 28 3.83 3.94 -21.99
C LEU A 28 4.18 5.39 -21.60
N THR A 29 4.20 6.32 -22.55
CA THR A 29 4.43 7.74 -22.27
C THR A 29 3.38 8.31 -21.33
N VAL A 30 2.09 8.03 -21.58
CA VAL A 30 0.99 8.44 -20.69
C VAL A 30 1.15 7.85 -19.30
N PHE A 31 1.54 6.57 -19.21
CA PHE A 31 1.80 5.92 -17.93
C PHE A 31 2.96 6.58 -17.16
N VAL A 32 4.07 6.88 -17.84
CA VAL A 32 5.22 7.57 -17.23
C VAL A 32 4.82 8.98 -16.77
N LEU A 33 4.06 9.72 -17.58
CA LEU A 33 3.53 11.03 -17.19
C LEU A 33 2.60 10.93 -15.99
N ALA A 34 1.73 9.91 -15.92
CA ALA A 34 0.86 9.68 -14.78
C ALA A 34 1.66 9.36 -13.51
N MET A 35 2.74 8.57 -13.61
CA MET A 35 3.66 8.30 -12.50
C MET A 35 4.33 9.57 -12.01
N VAL A 36 4.90 10.38 -12.91
CA VAL A 36 5.53 11.66 -12.57
C VAL A 36 4.51 12.60 -11.93
N ALA A 37 3.35 12.78 -12.55
CA ALA A 37 2.28 13.61 -12.01
C ALA A 37 1.81 13.12 -10.63
N SER A 38 1.75 11.81 -10.42
CA SER A 38 1.29 11.24 -9.15
C SER A 38 2.30 11.47 -8.03
N TYR A 39 3.58 11.16 -8.26
CA TYR A 39 4.64 11.37 -7.27
C TYR A 39 4.88 12.85 -7.01
N SER A 40 4.94 13.68 -8.06
CA SER A 40 5.06 15.13 -7.89
C SER A 40 3.82 15.72 -7.20
N GLY A 41 2.61 15.25 -7.53
CA GLY A 41 1.38 15.69 -6.88
C GLY A 41 1.30 15.30 -5.40
N ALA A 42 1.89 14.16 -5.02
CA ALA A 42 1.97 13.71 -3.64
C ALA A 42 3.08 14.43 -2.84
N PHE A 43 4.22 14.76 -3.47
CA PHE A 43 5.44 15.11 -2.74
C PHE A 43 6.06 16.48 -3.08
N ALA A 44 5.67 17.17 -4.16
CA ALA A 44 6.42 18.35 -4.63
C ALA A 44 6.25 19.60 -3.74
N LYS A 45 5.14 19.73 -3.02
CA LYS A 45 4.87 20.86 -2.11
C LYS A 45 4.15 20.34 -0.86
N PRO A 46 4.86 19.63 0.03
CA PRO A 46 4.27 19.16 1.28
C PRO A 46 3.92 20.37 2.14
N THR A 47 2.63 20.55 2.41
CA THR A 47 2.15 21.53 3.39
C THR A 47 1.59 20.77 4.59
N LEU A 48 1.74 21.31 5.79
CA LEU A 48 1.20 20.70 7.00
C LEU A 48 -0.30 20.98 7.05
N HIS A 49 -1.13 19.93 7.08
CA HIS A 49 -2.58 20.10 7.11
C HIS A 49 -3.17 19.78 8.49
N HIS A 50 -2.74 18.66 9.10
CA HIS A 50 -3.28 18.19 10.39
C HIS A 50 -2.20 17.42 11.15
N LEU A 51 -1.35 18.12 11.90
CA LEU A 51 -0.43 17.48 12.84
C LEU A 51 -1.15 17.32 14.17
N THR A 52 -1.40 16.07 14.59
CA THR A 52 -2.02 15.80 15.89
C THR A 52 -0.95 15.89 16.98
N VAL A 53 -1.15 16.78 17.94
CA VAL A 53 -0.18 17.08 19.00
C VAL A 53 -0.82 16.79 20.36
N ALA A 54 -0.29 15.82 21.10
CA ALA A 54 -0.66 15.64 22.50
C ALA A 54 0.11 16.64 23.38
N VAL A 55 -0.55 17.35 24.28
CA VAL A 55 0.08 18.43 25.05
C VAL A 55 -0.18 18.25 26.54
N SER A 56 0.92 18.12 27.30
CA SER A 56 0.95 18.18 28.76
C SER A 56 1.61 19.49 29.17
N ALA A 57 0.84 20.55 29.33
CA ALA A 57 1.35 21.89 29.64
C ALA A 57 0.31 22.73 30.39
N PRO A 58 0.70 23.87 31.00
CA PRO A 58 -0.26 24.81 31.57
C PRO A 58 -1.31 25.28 30.54
N ALA A 59 -2.56 25.51 30.97
CA ALA A 59 -3.68 25.84 30.09
C ALA A 59 -3.38 26.98 29.09
N GLN A 60 -2.72 28.04 29.54
CA GLN A 60 -2.31 29.17 28.68
C GLN A 60 -1.44 28.76 27.49
N PHE A 61 -0.60 27.74 27.65
CA PHE A 61 0.25 27.21 26.57
C PHE A 61 -0.58 26.36 25.60
N VAL A 62 -1.48 25.52 26.14
CA VAL A 62 -2.40 24.70 25.34
C VAL A 62 -3.29 25.57 24.47
N ASP A 63 -3.83 26.66 25.01
CA ASP A 63 -4.71 27.58 24.28
C ASP A 63 -3.96 28.30 23.15
N GLY A 64 -2.71 28.73 23.37
CA GLY A 64 -1.90 29.33 22.30
C GLY A 64 -1.54 28.36 21.15
N LEU A 65 -1.56 27.05 21.40
CA LEU A 65 -1.40 26.03 20.36
C LEU A 65 -2.70 25.78 19.58
N ARG A 66 -3.86 25.89 20.24
CA ARG A 66 -5.18 25.70 19.60
C ARG A 66 -5.47 26.76 18.52
N ASP A 67 -4.84 27.93 18.63
CA ASP A 67 -4.94 28.99 17.61
C ASP A 67 -4.24 28.65 16.28
N GLN A 68 -3.41 27.60 16.24
CA GLN A 68 -2.72 27.16 15.02
C GLN A 68 -3.59 26.17 14.24
N THR A 69 -4.18 26.63 13.13
CA THR A 69 -5.09 25.83 12.30
C THR A 69 -4.49 24.57 11.68
N ALA A 70 -3.16 24.47 11.60
CA ALA A 70 -2.46 23.27 11.10
C ALA A 70 -2.28 22.18 12.18
N LEU A 71 -2.56 22.49 13.44
CA LEU A 71 -2.40 21.58 14.58
C LEU A 71 -3.77 21.11 15.08
N THR A 72 -3.84 19.85 15.49
CA THR A 72 -4.96 19.31 16.25
C THR A 72 -4.46 18.98 17.65
N VAL A 73 -4.79 19.84 18.62
CA VAL A 73 -4.25 19.77 19.98
C VAL A 73 -5.11 18.86 20.84
N ASN A 74 -4.51 17.83 21.42
CA ASN A 74 -5.12 16.95 22.42
C ASN A 74 -4.46 17.19 23.78
N GLU A 75 -5.20 17.74 24.74
CA GLU A 75 -4.67 18.01 26.07
C GLU A 75 -4.64 16.72 26.91
N VAL A 76 -3.53 16.47 27.59
CA VAL A 76 -3.33 15.29 28.44
C VAL A 76 -2.78 15.68 29.80
N GLY A 77 -3.00 14.81 30.79
CA GLY A 77 -2.71 15.14 32.19
C GLY A 77 -1.23 15.22 32.54
N ASP A 78 -0.37 14.45 31.86
CA ASP A 78 1.06 14.39 32.17
C ASP A 78 1.93 13.98 30.96
N ALA A 79 3.25 14.06 31.16
CA ALA A 79 4.25 13.72 30.16
C ALA A 79 4.21 12.24 29.73
N ALA A 80 3.84 11.32 30.64
CA ALA A 80 3.76 9.89 30.34
C ALA A 80 2.57 9.58 29.43
N ALA A 81 1.42 10.20 29.67
CA ALA A 81 0.25 10.15 28.80
C ALA A 81 0.54 10.78 27.43
N ALA A 82 1.26 11.91 27.41
CA ALA A 82 1.71 12.57 26.17
C ALA A 82 2.61 11.64 25.32
N ARG A 83 3.63 11.04 25.96
CA ARG A 83 4.52 10.04 25.36
C ARG A 83 3.74 8.81 24.89
N GLY A 84 2.79 8.34 25.70
CA GLY A 84 1.92 7.21 25.40
C GLY A 84 1.12 7.39 24.11
N GLN A 85 0.52 8.57 23.88
CA GLN A 85 -0.24 8.82 22.65
C GLN A 85 0.60 8.76 21.37
N VAL A 86 1.87 9.15 21.43
CA VAL A 86 2.80 9.03 20.29
C VAL A 86 3.13 7.56 20.02
N LEU A 87 3.38 6.77 21.07
CA LEU A 87 3.62 5.32 20.98
C LEU A 87 2.39 4.54 20.51
N GLU A 88 1.20 4.95 20.97
CA GLU A 88 -0.06 4.35 20.58
C GLU A 88 -0.51 4.77 19.17
N ARG A 89 0.22 5.71 18.54
CA ARG A 89 -0.07 6.30 17.23
C ARG A 89 -1.42 7.02 17.18
N THR A 90 -1.87 7.56 18.31
CA THR A 90 -3.06 8.41 18.43
C THR A 90 -2.72 9.90 18.29
N ALA A 91 -1.45 10.27 18.49
CA ALA A 91 -0.88 11.57 18.14
C ALA A 91 0.36 11.42 17.24
N ASP A 92 0.63 12.39 16.37
CA ASP A 92 1.82 12.41 15.50
C ASP A 92 3.08 12.87 16.27
N THR A 93 2.88 13.69 17.30
CA THR A 93 3.92 14.20 18.20
C THR A 93 3.30 14.59 19.54
N ALA A 94 4.12 14.83 20.56
CA ALA A 94 3.64 15.36 21.82
C ALA A 94 4.61 16.36 22.45
N PHE A 95 4.06 17.35 23.17
CA PHE A 95 4.82 18.35 23.90
C PHE A 95 4.50 18.21 25.39
N ALA A 96 5.53 18.03 26.23
CA ALA A 96 5.40 18.03 27.68
C ALA A 96 6.27 19.13 28.28
N VAL A 97 5.64 20.09 28.94
CA VAL A 97 6.32 21.20 29.62
C VAL A 97 6.56 20.80 31.08
N THR A 98 7.80 20.86 31.52
CA THR A 98 8.17 20.64 32.93
C THR A 98 8.20 21.97 33.68
N GLN A 99 8.12 21.91 35.02
CA GLN A 99 8.19 23.10 35.87
C GLN A 99 9.55 23.82 35.79
N ASP A 100 10.58 23.12 35.32
CA ASP A 100 11.96 23.60 35.25
C ASP A 100 12.22 24.47 33.99
N GLY A 101 11.18 24.78 33.21
CA GLY A 101 11.29 25.57 31.98
C GLY A 101 11.77 24.78 30.77
N HIS A 102 11.75 23.44 30.84
CA HIS A 102 12.02 22.57 29.71
C HIS A 102 10.74 22.13 29.01
N MET A 103 10.82 21.87 27.71
CA MET A 103 9.76 21.26 26.93
C MET A 103 10.29 20.04 26.19
N THR A 104 9.81 18.86 26.57
CA THR A 104 10.10 17.63 25.84
C THR A 104 9.21 17.55 24.60
N VAL A 105 9.83 17.35 23.45
CA VAL A 105 9.20 17.13 22.15
C VAL A 105 9.35 15.65 21.81
N TYR A 106 8.27 14.90 22.00
CA TYR A 106 8.20 13.49 21.65
C TYR A 106 7.92 13.33 20.15
N VAL A 107 8.83 12.67 19.44
CA VAL A 107 8.71 12.33 18.02
C VAL A 107 8.78 10.83 17.84
N ALA A 108 8.37 10.34 16.66
CA ALA A 108 8.44 8.92 16.32
C ALA A 108 9.09 8.73 14.93
N GLY A 109 10.41 8.55 14.90
CA GLY A 109 11.19 8.42 13.66
C GLY A 109 10.72 7.25 12.79
N GLY A 110 10.47 6.10 13.40
CA GLY A 110 9.96 4.88 12.75
C GLY A 110 8.53 5.01 12.21
N GLY A 111 7.76 6.01 12.65
CA GLY A 111 6.45 6.33 12.09
C GLY A 111 6.52 7.03 10.72
N GLY A 112 7.63 7.72 10.46
CA GLY A 112 7.88 8.48 9.25
C GLY A 112 8.79 9.67 9.53
N ARG A 113 10.03 9.61 9.04
CA ARG A 113 11.08 10.61 9.30
C ARG A 113 10.70 12.03 8.94
N SER A 114 9.96 12.21 7.84
CA SER A 114 9.49 13.54 7.41
C SER A 114 8.50 14.17 8.40
N VAL A 115 7.65 13.37 9.02
CA VAL A 115 6.71 13.85 10.06
C VAL A 115 7.47 14.15 11.34
N ALA A 116 8.39 13.27 11.75
CA ALA A 116 9.24 13.50 12.92
C ALA A 116 10.05 14.80 12.81
N ALA A 117 10.65 15.08 11.64
CA ALA A 117 11.40 16.30 11.39
C ALA A 117 10.52 17.57 11.45
N VAL A 118 9.30 17.50 10.89
CA VAL A 118 8.35 18.62 10.98
C VAL A 118 7.88 18.82 12.42
N ALA A 119 7.58 17.74 13.15
CA ALA A 119 7.20 17.79 14.55
C ALA A 119 8.31 18.39 15.43
N GLU A 120 9.56 17.98 15.21
CA GLU A 120 10.73 18.55 15.88
C GLU A 120 10.86 20.06 15.59
N SER A 121 10.72 20.47 14.33
CA SER A 121 10.76 21.89 13.94
C SER A 121 9.65 22.69 14.61
N VAL A 122 8.40 22.20 14.58
CA VAL A 122 7.25 22.86 15.21
C VAL A 122 7.45 22.94 16.73
N GLY A 123 7.92 21.85 17.36
CA GLY A 123 8.22 21.80 18.78
C GLY A 123 9.30 22.81 19.17
N ARG A 124 10.43 22.85 18.47
CA ARG A 124 11.50 23.83 18.74
C ARG A 124 11.01 25.26 18.63
N THR A 125 10.34 25.61 17.54
CA THR A 125 9.79 26.97 17.35
C THR A 125 8.76 27.32 18.44
N THR A 126 7.96 26.35 18.88
CA THR A 126 6.98 26.55 19.95
C THR A 126 7.66 26.79 21.30
N ALA A 127 8.67 25.98 21.65
CA ALA A 127 9.45 26.17 22.86
C ALA A 127 10.16 27.52 22.88
N GLU A 128 10.82 27.89 21.79
CA GLU A 128 11.52 29.18 21.65
C GLU A 128 10.58 30.37 21.88
N ARG A 129 9.38 30.35 21.29
CA ARG A 129 8.37 31.40 21.48
C ARG A 129 7.85 31.49 22.91
N ALA A 130 7.82 30.37 23.62
CA ALA A 130 7.38 30.29 25.01
C ALA A 130 8.53 30.53 26.02
N GLY A 131 9.77 30.76 25.56
CA GLY A 131 10.93 30.90 26.42
C GLY A 131 11.33 29.60 27.12
N LEU A 132 10.97 28.44 26.56
CA LEU A 132 11.27 27.10 27.07
C LEU A 132 12.49 26.51 26.35
N THR A 133 13.22 25.63 27.03
CA THR A 133 14.34 24.90 26.44
C THR A 133 13.84 23.58 25.81
N PRO A 134 13.93 23.39 24.49
CA PRO A 134 13.44 22.17 23.85
C PRO A 134 14.38 20.98 24.07
N VAL A 135 13.81 19.82 24.41
CA VAL A 135 14.48 18.53 24.47
C VAL A 135 13.75 17.58 23.54
N VAL A 136 14.43 16.98 22.56
CA VAL A 136 13.80 16.07 21.59
C VAL A 136 14.01 14.64 22.04
N GLU A 137 12.92 13.88 22.19
CA GLU A 137 12.95 12.45 22.50
C GLU A 137 12.26 11.68 21.36
N ASP A 138 13.00 10.81 20.67
CA ASP A 138 12.41 9.87 19.72
C ASP A 138 11.95 8.62 20.49
N VAL A 139 10.63 8.46 20.60
CA VAL A 139 10.02 7.37 21.39
C VAL A 139 9.95 6.07 20.61
N ALA A 140 10.08 6.14 19.27
CA ALA A 140 9.99 5.00 18.36
C ALA A 140 11.01 5.17 17.23
N PRO A 141 12.32 5.08 17.53
CA PRO A 141 13.37 5.33 16.55
C PRO A 141 13.43 4.24 15.48
N THR A 142 13.97 4.61 14.31
CA THR A 142 14.31 3.64 13.28
C THR A 142 15.50 2.77 13.70
N SER A 143 15.65 1.60 13.07
CA SER A 143 16.80 0.73 13.30
C SER A 143 18.09 1.28 12.67
N ALA A 144 19.24 0.77 13.10
CA ALA A 144 20.54 1.13 12.54
C ALA A 144 20.71 0.67 11.08
N GLY A 145 20.09 -0.46 10.68
CA GLY A 145 20.08 -0.96 9.31
C GLY A 145 19.13 -0.21 8.37
N ASP A 146 18.19 0.59 8.90
CA ASP A 146 17.39 1.52 8.12
C ASP A 146 17.24 2.90 8.80
N PRO A 147 18.30 3.72 8.84
CA PRO A 147 18.24 5.04 9.46
C PRO A 147 17.26 6.01 8.77
N SER A 148 16.76 5.66 7.58
CA SER A 148 15.84 6.49 6.82
C SER A 148 14.38 6.07 6.93
N GLY A 149 14.08 4.89 7.50
CA GLY A 149 12.70 4.36 7.62
C GLY A 149 12.02 4.19 6.26
N THR A 150 12.80 3.72 5.27
CA THR A 150 12.36 3.58 3.87
C THR A 150 12.21 2.13 3.42
N VAL A 151 12.77 1.18 4.17
CA VAL A 151 12.76 -0.24 3.82
C VAL A 151 11.33 -0.80 3.83
N GLU A 152 10.47 -0.37 4.77
CA GLU A 152 9.05 -0.80 4.78
C GLU A 152 8.34 -0.39 3.49
N PHE A 153 8.58 0.83 3.03
CA PHE A 153 8.00 1.36 1.81
C PHE A 153 8.48 0.59 0.57
N TYR A 154 9.78 0.32 0.47
CA TYR A 154 10.31 -0.46 -0.65
C TYR A 154 9.81 -1.90 -0.63
N ALA A 155 9.78 -2.55 0.53
CA ALA A 155 9.24 -3.91 0.67
C ALA A 155 7.80 -3.98 0.14
N VAL A 156 6.95 -3.03 0.53
CA VAL A 156 5.55 -2.95 0.09
C VAL A 156 5.43 -2.71 -1.41
N ILE A 157 6.20 -1.78 -2.00
CA ILE A 157 6.14 -1.51 -3.44
C ILE A 157 6.59 -2.73 -4.25
N PHE A 158 7.75 -3.30 -3.92
CA PHE A 158 8.31 -4.40 -4.70
C PHE A 158 7.55 -5.70 -4.51
N ILE A 159 6.98 -5.96 -3.33
CA ILE A 159 6.03 -7.06 -3.14
C ILE A 159 4.74 -6.81 -3.92
N SER A 160 4.25 -5.57 -4.02
CA SER A 160 3.07 -5.26 -4.85
C SER A 160 3.30 -5.68 -6.29
N ILE A 161 4.47 -5.35 -6.83
CA ILE A 161 4.89 -5.69 -8.19
C ILE A 161 5.01 -7.21 -8.32
N GLY A 162 5.74 -7.87 -7.43
CA GLY A 162 5.92 -9.32 -7.43
C GLY A 162 4.61 -10.10 -7.31
N ALA A 163 3.72 -9.69 -6.41
CA ALA A 163 2.41 -10.29 -6.21
C ALA A 163 1.49 -10.09 -7.42
N SER A 164 1.48 -8.90 -8.02
CA SER A 164 0.65 -8.60 -9.21
C SER A 164 1.14 -9.38 -10.43
N LEU A 165 2.45 -9.36 -10.69
CA LEU A 165 3.06 -10.09 -11.80
C LEU A 165 2.96 -11.60 -11.60
N GLY A 166 3.19 -12.09 -10.39
CA GLY A 166 3.02 -13.49 -10.02
C GLY A 166 1.58 -13.96 -10.22
N ALA A 167 0.59 -13.18 -9.77
CA ALA A 167 -0.83 -13.45 -10.02
C ALA A 167 -1.16 -13.50 -11.52
N ALA A 168 -0.66 -12.54 -12.31
CA ALA A 168 -0.87 -12.52 -13.76
C ALA A 168 -0.17 -13.69 -14.48
N LEU A 169 1.04 -14.05 -14.07
CA LEU A 169 1.81 -15.15 -14.63
C LEU A 169 1.16 -16.49 -14.32
N LEU A 170 0.77 -16.71 -13.07
CA LEU A 170 -0.08 -17.84 -12.68
C LEU A 170 -1.33 -17.83 -13.58
N GLY A 171 -1.98 -16.67 -13.68
CA GLY A 171 -3.07 -16.32 -14.62
C GLY A 171 -2.92 -17.03 -15.97
N ARG A 172 -1.79 -16.73 -16.61
CA ARG A 172 -1.41 -17.21 -17.94
C ARG A 172 -1.04 -18.70 -17.96
N LEU A 173 -0.23 -19.17 -17.00
CA LEU A 173 0.34 -20.53 -17.02
C LEU A 173 -0.69 -21.61 -16.69
N MET A 174 -1.57 -21.36 -15.71
CA MET A 174 -2.58 -22.34 -15.29
C MET A 174 -3.90 -22.20 -16.04
N GLY A 175 -4.02 -21.18 -16.91
CA GLY A 175 -5.22 -20.93 -17.71
C GLY A 175 -6.43 -20.42 -16.92
N SER A 176 -7.61 -20.50 -17.56
CA SER A 176 -8.86 -20.02 -16.98
C SER A 176 -9.39 -20.93 -15.88
N VAL A 177 -9.86 -20.32 -14.79
CA VAL A 177 -10.57 -21.02 -13.72
C VAL A 177 -11.96 -21.42 -14.21
N ARG A 178 -12.27 -22.72 -14.22
CA ARG A 178 -13.53 -23.28 -14.74
C ARG A 178 -14.29 -24.15 -13.74
N THR A 179 -13.59 -24.68 -12.73
CA THR A 179 -14.14 -25.55 -11.70
C THR A 179 -13.65 -25.14 -10.31
N PRO A 180 -14.36 -25.52 -9.23
CA PRO A 180 -13.91 -25.27 -7.86
C PRO A 180 -12.49 -25.81 -7.59
N THR A 181 -12.14 -26.97 -8.16
CA THR A 181 -10.80 -27.55 -8.03
C THR A 181 -9.73 -26.68 -8.68
N THR A 182 -9.97 -26.15 -9.89
CA THR A 182 -9.02 -25.24 -10.54
C THR A 182 -8.89 -23.90 -9.81
N LEU A 183 -9.97 -23.45 -9.15
CA LEU A 183 -9.94 -22.26 -8.28
C LEU A 183 -9.09 -22.54 -7.04
N ALA A 184 -9.31 -23.68 -6.37
CA ALA A 184 -8.54 -24.08 -5.20
C ALA A 184 -7.04 -24.20 -5.53
N LEU A 185 -6.69 -24.84 -6.65
CA LEU A 185 -5.30 -24.92 -7.12
C LEU A 185 -4.71 -23.53 -7.39
N ARG A 186 -5.43 -22.65 -8.09
CA ARG A 186 -5.00 -21.26 -8.33
C ARG A 186 -4.74 -20.52 -7.00
N THR A 187 -5.65 -20.63 -6.04
CA THR A 187 -5.55 -19.95 -4.74
C THR A 187 -4.40 -20.50 -3.92
N VAL A 188 -4.21 -21.83 -3.87
CA VAL A 188 -3.09 -22.47 -3.17
C VAL A 188 -1.76 -22.10 -3.82
N SER A 189 -1.66 -22.10 -5.15
CA SER A 189 -0.45 -21.67 -5.85
C SER A 189 -0.12 -20.20 -5.59
N LEU A 190 -1.12 -19.32 -5.57
CA LEU A 190 -0.91 -17.92 -5.21
C LEU A 190 -0.46 -17.77 -3.76
N ALA A 191 -1.10 -18.47 -2.82
CA ALA A 191 -0.73 -18.43 -1.40
C ALA A 191 0.69 -18.94 -1.16
N ALA A 192 1.08 -20.03 -1.82
CA ALA A 192 2.42 -20.59 -1.75
C ALA A 192 3.46 -19.63 -2.36
N PHE A 193 3.19 -19.07 -3.55
CA PHE A 193 4.06 -18.07 -4.16
C PHE A 193 4.22 -16.83 -3.27
N SER A 194 3.11 -16.29 -2.76
CA SER A 194 3.12 -15.16 -1.83
C SER A 194 3.92 -15.48 -0.57
N ALA A 195 3.84 -16.70 -0.04
CA ALA A 195 4.62 -17.12 1.12
C ALA A 195 6.12 -17.17 0.82
N VAL A 196 6.51 -17.73 -0.32
CA VAL A 196 7.92 -17.74 -0.75
C VAL A 196 8.44 -16.32 -0.95
N LEU A 197 7.66 -15.47 -1.63
CA LEU A 197 8.02 -14.07 -1.87
C LEU A 197 8.17 -13.29 -0.55
N ALA A 198 7.17 -13.37 0.33
CA ALA A 198 7.19 -12.71 1.64
C ALA A 198 8.33 -13.23 2.51
N GLY A 199 8.57 -14.54 2.52
CA GLY A 199 9.67 -15.17 3.24
C GLY A 199 11.04 -14.69 2.76
N ALA A 200 11.27 -14.68 1.45
CA ALA A 200 12.51 -14.19 0.86
C ALA A 200 12.76 -12.71 1.20
N VAL A 201 11.74 -11.86 1.09
CA VAL A 201 11.85 -10.44 1.43
C VAL A 201 12.06 -10.25 2.93
N THR A 202 11.39 -11.02 3.79
CA THR A 202 11.58 -10.97 5.25
C THR A 202 13.01 -11.34 5.64
N VAL A 203 13.57 -12.40 5.04
CA VAL A 203 14.97 -12.80 5.26
C VAL A 203 15.92 -11.71 4.78
N TYR A 204 15.63 -11.05 3.67
CA TYR A 204 16.48 -9.97 3.18
C TYR A 204 16.45 -8.73 4.09
N ILE A 205 15.27 -8.21 4.41
CA ILE A 205 15.14 -6.98 5.20
C ILE A 205 15.42 -7.17 6.69
N GLY A 206 15.29 -8.39 7.20
CA GLY A 206 15.64 -8.76 8.57
C GLY A 206 17.14 -9.08 8.66
N PRO A 207 17.55 -10.35 8.64
CA PRO A 207 18.93 -10.74 8.93
C PRO A 207 20.00 -10.27 7.93
N VAL A 208 19.66 -9.99 6.66
CA VAL A 208 20.67 -9.55 5.68
C VAL A 208 20.94 -8.04 5.77
N LEU A 209 19.89 -7.24 5.90
CA LEU A 209 19.98 -5.76 5.92
C LEU A 209 20.01 -5.18 7.35
N ASP A 210 19.60 -5.96 8.36
CA ASP A 210 19.41 -5.55 9.75
C ASP A 210 18.43 -4.37 9.92
N ALA A 211 17.45 -4.26 9.02
CA ALA A 211 16.47 -3.17 9.02
C ALA A 211 15.26 -3.47 9.91
N LEU A 212 14.70 -4.68 9.81
CA LEU A 212 13.45 -5.06 10.49
C LEU A 212 13.62 -6.39 11.25
N THR A 213 14.34 -6.36 12.37
CA THR A 213 14.82 -7.58 13.04
C THR A 213 14.05 -8.02 14.29
N GLY A 214 13.25 -7.14 14.92
CA GLY A 214 12.57 -7.46 16.18
C GLY A 214 11.48 -8.54 16.08
N HIS A 215 10.72 -8.56 14.97
CA HIS A 215 9.49 -9.35 14.86
C HIS A 215 9.39 -10.12 13.53
N PRO A 216 10.31 -11.06 13.23
CA PRO A 216 10.45 -11.65 11.90
C PRO A 216 9.20 -12.41 11.43
N TRP A 217 8.50 -13.12 12.33
CA TRP A 217 7.28 -13.85 11.98
C TRP A 217 6.10 -12.91 11.71
N GLN A 218 5.99 -11.82 12.45
CA GLN A 218 4.98 -10.79 12.25
C GLN A 218 5.24 -10.06 10.92
N VAL A 219 6.50 -9.68 10.65
CA VAL A 219 6.90 -9.08 9.37
C VAL A 219 6.55 -10.01 8.21
N PHE A 220 6.91 -11.29 8.31
CA PHE A 220 6.51 -12.30 7.33
C PHE A 220 5.00 -12.36 7.13
N GLY A 221 4.22 -12.44 8.21
CA GLY A 221 2.77 -12.50 8.15
C GLY A 221 2.13 -11.28 7.49
N VAL A 222 2.66 -10.08 7.79
CA VAL A 222 2.23 -8.82 7.17
C VAL A 222 2.54 -8.80 5.69
N LEU A 223 3.78 -9.14 5.30
CA LEU A 223 4.19 -9.18 3.90
C LEU A 223 3.41 -10.22 3.09
N TRP A 224 3.14 -11.38 3.70
CA TRP A 224 2.32 -12.43 3.10
C TRP A 224 0.87 -12.00 2.91
N LEU A 225 0.24 -11.44 3.95
CA LEU A 225 -1.12 -10.91 3.87
C LEU A 225 -1.22 -9.80 2.82
N TYR A 226 -0.24 -8.91 2.78
CA TYR A 226 -0.16 -7.84 1.79
C TYR A 226 -0.03 -8.40 0.36
N ALA A 227 0.85 -9.38 0.14
CA ALA A 227 0.98 -10.07 -1.14
C ALA A 227 -0.34 -10.75 -1.56
N MET A 228 -1.03 -11.37 -0.60
CA MET A 228 -2.36 -11.96 -0.82
C MET A 228 -3.44 -10.92 -1.12
N ALA A 229 -3.41 -9.76 -0.48
CA ALA A 229 -4.32 -8.65 -0.75
C ALA A 229 -4.16 -8.16 -2.20
N VAL A 230 -2.92 -7.88 -2.63
CA VAL A 230 -2.64 -7.38 -3.98
C VAL A 230 -2.84 -8.46 -5.03
N GLY A 231 -2.15 -9.60 -4.90
CA GLY A 231 -2.22 -10.70 -5.87
C GLY A 231 -3.61 -11.32 -5.96
N GLY A 232 -4.32 -11.40 -4.82
CA GLY A 232 -5.70 -11.87 -4.74
C GLY A 232 -6.66 -10.92 -5.43
N ALA A 233 -6.54 -9.61 -5.22
CA ALA A 233 -7.36 -8.61 -5.91
C ALA A 233 -7.13 -8.64 -7.43
N VAL A 234 -5.87 -8.68 -7.88
CA VAL A 234 -5.51 -8.81 -9.30
C VAL A 234 -6.10 -10.08 -9.92
N THR A 235 -6.02 -11.20 -9.21
CA THR A 235 -6.58 -12.49 -9.65
C THR A 235 -8.11 -12.47 -9.69
N GLY A 236 -8.75 -11.95 -8.64
CA GLY A 236 -10.21 -11.88 -8.51
C GLY A 236 -10.84 -10.97 -9.56
N VAL A 237 -10.28 -9.79 -9.77
CA VAL A 237 -10.73 -8.87 -10.83
C VAL A 237 -10.51 -9.48 -12.21
N ALA A 238 -9.37 -10.15 -12.45
CA ALA A 238 -9.15 -10.86 -13.71
C ALA A 238 -10.20 -11.96 -13.95
N ALA A 239 -10.58 -12.69 -12.89
CA ALA A 239 -11.57 -13.75 -12.98
C ALA A 239 -12.98 -13.21 -13.26
N ALA A 240 -13.38 -12.12 -12.59
CA ALA A 240 -14.71 -11.53 -12.68
C ALA A 240 -14.91 -10.66 -13.94
N PHE A 241 -13.94 -9.82 -14.27
CA PHE A 241 -14.06 -8.78 -15.29
C PHE A 241 -13.08 -8.91 -16.46
N GLY A 242 -12.16 -9.87 -16.39
CA GLY A 242 -11.17 -10.15 -17.43
C GLY A 242 -9.83 -9.43 -17.25
N THR A 243 -8.85 -9.81 -18.07
CA THR A 243 -7.45 -9.36 -17.95
C THR A 243 -7.29 -7.84 -18.06
N ALA A 244 -8.07 -7.18 -18.92
CA ALA A 244 -7.98 -5.72 -19.09
C ALA A 244 -8.31 -4.97 -17.79
N ALA A 245 -9.38 -5.37 -17.09
CA ALA A 245 -9.76 -4.78 -15.81
C ALA A 245 -8.69 -4.99 -14.73
N SER A 246 -8.07 -6.17 -14.73
CA SER A 246 -6.97 -6.50 -13.81
C SER A 246 -5.71 -5.67 -14.08
N ILE A 247 -5.38 -5.42 -15.34
CA ILE A 247 -4.29 -4.50 -15.73
C ILE A 247 -4.60 -3.08 -15.25
N VAL A 248 -5.83 -2.58 -15.46
CA VAL A 248 -6.25 -1.26 -14.98
C VAL A 248 -6.12 -1.15 -13.46
N LEU A 249 -6.56 -2.17 -12.72
CA LEU A 249 -6.36 -2.23 -11.27
C LEU A 249 -4.87 -2.19 -10.90
N GLY A 250 -4.03 -2.98 -11.58
CA GLY A 250 -2.58 -2.97 -11.35
C GLY A 250 -1.95 -1.59 -11.60
N LEU A 251 -2.34 -0.92 -12.69
CA LEU A 251 -1.90 0.45 -12.98
C LEU A 251 -2.35 1.44 -11.92
N PHE A 252 -3.60 1.35 -11.45
CA PHE A 252 -4.11 2.18 -10.37
C PHE A 252 -3.30 1.97 -9.07
N LEU A 253 -3.06 0.72 -8.69
CA LEU A 253 -2.28 0.37 -7.51
C LEU A 253 -0.83 0.89 -7.60
N VAL A 254 -0.23 0.86 -8.78
CA VAL A 254 1.14 1.38 -8.98
C VAL A 254 1.17 2.91 -9.00
N VAL A 255 0.27 3.56 -9.73
CA VAL A 255 0.29 5.03 -9.90
C VAL A 255 -0.22 5.74 -8.64
N VAL A 256 -1.40 5.36 -8.15
CA VAL A 256 -2.03 6.00 -7.00
C VAL A 256 -1.61 5.33 -5.72
N GLY A 257 -1.61 3.99 -5.67
CA GLY A 257 -1.30 3.25 -4.45
C GLY A 257 0.11 3.52 -3.93
N ASN A 258 1.13 3.55 -4.78
CA ASN A 258 2.50 3.82 -4.34
C ASN A 258 2.68 5.26 -3.84
N ALA A 259 2.08 6.25 -4.50
CA ALA A 259 2.11 7.64 -4.05
C ALA A 259 1.37 7.82 -2.71
N ALA A 260 0.24 7.15 -2.56
CA ALA A 260 -0.56 7.13 -1.34
C ALA A 260 0.06 6.26 -0.22
N ALA A 261 1.13 5.50 -0.46
CA ALA A 261 1.72 4.65 0.56
C ALA A 261 2.41 5.43 1.70
N ALA A 262 2.59 6.76 1.54
CA ALA A 262 3.13 7.67 2.54
C ALA A 262 4.54 7.26 3.04
N GLY A 263 5.38 6.71 2.15
CA GLY A 263 6.71 6.21 2.51
C GLY A 263 7.67 7.34 2.89
N PRO A 264 8.14 8.15 1.92
CA PRO A 264 9.06 9.26 2.19
C PRO A 264 8.38 10.46 2.86
N VAL A 265 7.12 10.71 2.51
CA VAL A 265 6.29 11.81 3.02
C VAL A 265 5.13 11.22 3.79
N GLY A 266 5.10 11.42 5.11
CA GLY A 266 4.04 10.88 5.95
C GLY A 266 2.69 11.57 5.75
N ARG A 267 1.63 10.96 6.28
CA ARG A 267 0.23 11.36 6.03
C ARG A 267 -0.07 12.85 6.29
N PRO A 268 0.41 13.50 7.37
CA PRO A 268 0.13 14.92 7.64
C PRO A 268 0.66 15.90 6.56
N LEU A 269 1.56 15.42 5.70
CA LEU A 269 2.23 16.18 4.66
C LEU A 269 1.74 15.85 3.24
N LEU A 270 0.84 14.85 3.11
CA LEU A 270 0.21 14.51 1.84
C LEU A 270 -0.93 15.47 1.52
N SER A 271 -1.18 15.70 0.23
CA SER A 271 -2.40 16.38 -0.20
C SER A 271 -3.65 15.58 0.18
N GLY A 272 -4.79 16.26 0.36
CA GLY A 272 -6.05 15.62 0.80
C GLY A 272 -6.48 14.43 -0.07
N PHE A 273 -6.19 14.48 -1.38
CA PHE A 273 -6.43 13.37 -2.30
C PHE A 273 -5.64 12.11 -1.88
N TYR A 274 -4.32 12.21 -1.74
CA TYR A 274 -3.49 11.06 -1.39
C TYR A 274 -3.72 10.60 0.04
N SER A 275 -3.94 11.51 0.99
CA SER A 275 -4.28 11.17 2.37
C SER A 275 -5.53 10.28 2.47
N THR A 276 -6.57 10.60 1.69
CA THR A 276 -7.79 9.78 1.62
C THR A 276 -7.49 8.39 1.05
N PHE A 277 -6.75 8.33 -0.06
CA PHE A 277 -6.38 7.06 -0.68
C PHE A 277 -5.44 6.23 0.18
N THR A 278 -4.59 6.83 1.02
CA THR A 278 -3.70 6.10 1.94
C THR A 278 -4.47 5.14 2.86
N ALA A 279 -5.69 5.48 3.26
CA ALA A 279 -6.54 4.63 4.09
C ALA A 279 -7.21 3.48 3.31
N ILE A 280 -7.37 3.65 1.99
CA ILE A 280 -8.15 2.75 1.14
C ILE A 280 -7.25 1.74 0.44
N VAL A 281 -6.13 2.20 -0.12
CA VAL A 281 -5.24 1.37 -0.93
C VAL A 281 -4.42 0.43 -0.06
N PRO A 282 -4.13 -0.79 -0.54
CA PRO A 282 -3.40 -1.77 0.27
C PRO A 282 -1.97 -1.30 0.58
N GLN A 283 -1.34 -0.48 -0.28
CA GLN A 283 0.04 -0.01 -0.08
C GLN A 283 0.18 0.82 1.20
N GLY A 284 -0.72 1.79 1.43
CA GLY A 284 -0.71 2.62 2.65
C GLY A 284 -0.94 1.80 3.91
N SER A 285 -1.78 0.77 3.83
CA SER A 285 -2.00 -0.18 4.92
C SER A 285 -0.78 -1.09 5.13
N GLY A 286 -0.13 -1.57 4.07
CA GLY A 286 1.08 -2.38 4.16
C GLY A 286 2.21 -1.65 4.89
N VAL A 287 2.50 -0.41 4.51
CA VAL A 287 3.54 0.40 5.16
C VAL A 287 3.17 0.70 6.61
N SER A 288 1.93 1.14 6.86
CA SER A 288 1.47 1.45 8.21
C SER A 288 1.52 0.23 9.13
N LEU A 289 1.16 -0.95 8.63
CA LEU A 289 1.15 -2.19 9.40
C LEU A 289 2.58 -2.63 9.74
N LEU A 290 3.50 -2.60 8.78
CA LEU A 290 4.92 -2.88 9.01
C LEU A 290 5.51 -1.95 10.07
N ARG A 291 5.26 -0.64 9.97
CA ARG A 291 5.71 0.33 10.98
C ARG A 291 5.13 0.03 12.35
N SER A 292 3.82 -0.27 12.42
CA SER A 292 3.12 -0.58 13.68
C SER A 292 3.77 -1.76 14.42
N ILE A 293 4.05 -2.87 13.72
CA ILE A 293 4.67 -4.04 14.35
C ILE A 293 6.16 -3.88 14.63
N SER A 294 6.85 -2.99 13.91
CA SER A 294 8.32 -2.88 13.98
C SER A 294 8.78 -1.84 14.99
N TYR A 295 8.00 -0.77 15.18
CA TYR A 295 8.40 0.38 15.99
C TYR A 295 7.42 0.75 17.11
N PHE A 296 6.20 0.22 17.08
CA PHE A 296 5.12 0.63 17.99
C PHE A 296 4.46 -0.56 18.70
N ASP A 297 5.15 -1.70 18.83
CA ASP A 297 4.63 -2.89 19.53
C ASP A 297 3.23 -3.35 19.07
N GLY A 298 2.85 -3.07 17.82
CA GLY A 298 1.55 -3.39 17.25
C GLY A 298 0.45 -2.35 17.50
N HIS A 299 0.72 -1.26 18.21
CA HIS A 299 -0.21 -0.14 18.30
C HIS A 299 -0.52 0.43 16.90
N GLY A 300 -1.77 0.80 16.65
CA GLY A 300 -2.24 1.26 15.34
C GLY A 300 -2.32 0.19 14.23
N ALA A 301 -2.07 -1.09 14.53
CA ALA A 301 -2.08 -2.17 13.54
C ALA A 301 -3.48 -2.61 13.08
N ALA A 302 -4.52 -2.38 13.90
CA ALA A 302 -5.86 -2.92 13.66
C ALA A 302 -6.47 -2.45 12.33
N THR A 303 -6.49 -1.14 12.07
CA THR A 303 -7.08 -0.59 10.84
C THR A 303 -6.35 -1.07 9.58
N PRO A 304 -5.01 -0.96 9.48
CA PRO A 304 -4.27 -1.52 8.34
C PRO A 304 -4.49 -3.02 8.13
N LEU A 305 -4.51 -3.80 9.21
CA LEU A 305 -4.74 -5.24 9.16
C LEU A 305 -6.13 -5.56 8.56
N VAL A 306 -7.17 -4.87 9.04
CA VAL A 306 -8.53 -5.01 8.53
C VAL A 306 -8.62 -4.62 7.06
N THR A 307 -8.01 -3.51 6.66
CA THR A 307 -7.99 -3.09 5.24
C THR A 307 -7.35 -4.14 4.34
N LEU A 308 -6.20 -4.69 4.72
CA LEU A 308 -5.55 -5.74 3.94
C LEU A 308 -6.38 -7.02 3.89
N ALA A 309 -7.00 -7.41 5.01
CA ALA A 309 -7.91 -8.54 5.06
C ALA A 309 -9.13 -8.34 4.14
N ILE A 310 -9.72 -7.14 4.10
CA ILE A 310 -10.82 -6.79 3.19
C ILE A 310 -10.39 -6.92 1.74
N TRP A 311 -9.20 -6.43 1.36
CA TRP A 311 -8.68 -6.58 0.00
C TRP A 311 -8.47 -8.04 -0.40
N ALA A 312 -7.85 -8.84 0.48
CA ALA A 312 -7.64 -10.26 0.25
C ALA A 312 -8.99 -11.01 0.13
N ALA A 313 -9.93 -10.73 1.04
CA ALA A 313 -11.27 -11.32 1.03
C ALA A 313 -12.06 -10.91 -0.22
N SER A 314 -11.97 -9.64 -0.65
CA SER A 314 -12.65 -9.14 -1.86
C SER A 314 -12.11 -9.83 -3.12
N GLY A 315 -10.79 -10.00 -3.22
CA GLY A 315 -10.18 -10.75 -4.32
C GLY A 315 -10.63 -12.20 -4.36
N CYS A 316 -10.64 -12.87 -3.20
CA CYS A 316 -11.16 -14.24 -3.06
C CYS A 316 -12.64 -14.32 -3.46
N PHE A 317 -13.47 -13.43 -2.93
CA PHE A 317 -14.90 -13.36 -3.21
C PHE A 317 -15.18 -13.18 -4.71
N LEU A 318 -14.49 -12.25 -5.38
CA LEU A 318 -14.62 -12.06 -6.82
C LEU A 318 -14.22 -13.32 -7.61
N ALA A 319 -13.15 -14.01 -7.21
CA ALA A 319 -12.71 -15.24 -7.85
C ALA A 319 -13.74 -16.37 -7.69
N VAL A 320 -14.30 -16.53 -6.48
CA VAL A 320 -15.37 -17.50 -6.19
C VAL A 320 -16.62 -17.19 -6.98
N LEU A 321 -17.09 -15.94 -6.94
CA LEU A 321 -18.31 -15.52 -7.65
C LEU A 321 -18.18 -15.73 -9.16
N ALA A 322 -17.04 -15.35 -9.74
CA ALA A 322 -16.77 -15.57 -11.15
C ALA A 322 -16.77 -17.06 -11.53
N THR A 323 -16.24 -17.91 -10.64
CA THR A 323 -16.22 -19.36 -10.85
C THR A 323 -17.63 -19.94 -10.75
N ALA A 324 -18.39 -19.58 -9.72
CA ALA A 324 -19.76 -20.03 -9.51
C ALA A 324 -20.68 -19.64 -10.67
N ALA A 325 -20.57 -18.41 -11.18
CA ALA A 325 -21.32 -17.96 -12.35
C ALA A 325 -21.02 -18.85 -13.56
N ARG A 326 -19.74 -19.08 -13.90
CA ARG A 326 -19.35 -19.91 -15.05
C ARG A 326 -19.83 -21.36 -14.94
N VAL A 327 -19.78 -21.94 -13.74
CA VAL A 327 -20.25 -23.31 -13.49
C VAL A 327 -21.77 -23.41 -13.65
N ASN A 328 -22.53 -22.43 -13.18
CA ASN A 328 -23.99 -22.44 -13.23
C ASN A 328 -24.57 -22.11 -14.62
N TYR A 329 -23.89 -21.30 -15.43
CA TYR A 329 -24.35 -20.98 -16.79
C TYR A 329 -24.23 -22.16 -17.76
N ARG A 330 -23.24 -23.04 -17.58
CA ARG A 330 -22.99 -24.18 -18.48
C ARG A 330 -24.15 -25.19 -18.56
N PRO A 331 -24.73 -25.70 -17.45
CA PRO A 331 -25.86 -26.63 -17.51
C PRO A 331 -27.15 -25.97 -18.02
N LEU A 332 -27.35 -24.66 -17.78
CA LEU A 332 -28.51 -23.93 -18.31
C LEU A 332 -28.43 -23.75 -19.83
N TYR A 333 -27.24 -23.45 -20.35
CA TYR A 333 -27.01 -23.34 -21.79
C TYR A 333 -27.08 -24.71 -22.49
N GLU A 334 -26.47 -25.74 -21.91
CA GLU A 334 -26.55 -27.11 -22.45
C GLU A 334 -28.00 -27.63 -22.43
N ARG A 335 -28.80 -27.34 -21.39
CA ARG A 335 -30.25 -27.65 -21.37
C ARG A 335 -31.06 -26.85 -22.38
N ALA A 336 -30.69 -25.61 -22.67
CA ALA A 336 -31.37 -24.78 -23.67
C ALA A 336 -31.08 -25.26 -25.11
N LEU A 337 -29.85 -25.72 -25.39
CA LEU A 337 -29.47 -26.31 -26.67
C LEU A 337 -30.04 -27.71 -26.89
N LEU A 338 -30.19 -28.50 -25.82
CA LEU A 338 -30.74 -29.85 -25.88
C LEU A 338 -32.28 -29.89 -25.80
N ARG A 339 -32.97 -28.75 -25.70
CA ARG A 339 -34.42 -28.72 -25.95
C ARG A 339 -34.64 -29.08 -27.42
N PRO A 340 -35.30 -30.22 -27.72
CA PRO A 340 -35.65 -30.53 -29.09
C PRO A 340 -36.49 -29.36 -29.59
N ARG A 341 -36.15 -28.80 -30.76
CA ARG A 341 -37.13 -28.05 -31.54
C ARG A 341 -38.29 -29.01 -31.76
N LEU A 342 -39.33 -28.91 -30.93
CA LEU A 342 -40.61 -29.55 -31.20
C LEU A 342 -40.99 -29.08 -32.60
N LEU A 343 -40.93 -30.04 -33.53
CA LEU A 343 -41.32 -29.88 -34.92
C LEU A 343 -42.67 -29.17 -34.92
N SER A 344 -42.74 -28.03 -35.58
CA SER A 344 -44.02 -27.46 -36.00
C SER A 344 -44.66 -28.51 -36.90
N PRO A 345 -45.80 -29.12 -36.54
CA PRO A 345 -46.59 -29.87 -37.49
C PRO A 345 -47.33 -28.81 -38.32
N THR A 346 -46.73 -28.38 -39.42
CA THR A 346 -47.49 -27.71 -40.48
C THR A 346 -47.94 -28.79 -41.45
N ASP A 347 -49.24 -29.06 -41.34
CA ASP A 347 -50.18 -29.34 -42.43
C ASP A 347 -49.89 -28.55 -43.71
#